data_AF-A0A8T7GDG3-F1
#
_entry.id   AF-A0A8T7GDG3-F1
#
_cell.length_a   1.000
_cell.length_b   1.000
_cell.length_c   1.000
_cell.angle_alpha   90.00
_cell.angle_beta   90.00
_cell.angle_gamma   90.00
#
_symmetry.space_group_name_H-M   'P 1'
#
loop_
_entity.id
_entity.type
_entity.pdbx_description
1 polymer ?
#
loop_
_entity_poly.entity_id
_entity_poly.type
_entity_poly.pdbx_seq_one_letter_code
_entity_poly.pdbx_strand_id
1 'polypeptide(L)'
;MNKKVIYLSLLAAVLLSSIAASTVAIAEAEKNKHHGKPDSIVRKIVESYGETSAAHDAEGHASHQAMYFVHPVAGKVYDGKVTFSASKPVDILVYHDVTGADTTGLTVHRVDGRSYAVTVLMKDATSGTIDFVGAGILAHSPAAEAFTIGASVNAMGWNDQAHLTQ
;
A
#
# COMPACT_ATOMS: atom_id res chain seq x y z
N MET A 1 19.15 24.74 -58.21
CA MET A 1 17.94 23.90 -58.04
C MET A 1 17.49 24.02 -56.58
N ASN A 2 16.27 24.50 -56.36
CA ASN A 2 15.71 24.95 -55.07
C ASN A 2 15.38 23.80 -54.09
N LYS A 3 15.72 23.98 -52.81
CA LYS A 3 14.86 23.75 -51.62
C LYS A 3 15.32 24.72 -50.52
N LYS A 4 14.83 25.96 -50.49
CA LYS A 4 13.76 26.44 -49.59
C LYS A 4 13.64 25.63 -48.28
N VAL A 5 14.11 26.20 -47.17
CA VAL A 5 13.29 26.88 -46.11
C VAL A 5 13.04 25.84 -44.98
N ILE A 6 13.42 26.04 -43.70
CA ILE A 6 12.94 27.06 -42.75
C ILE A 6 13.99 27.34 -41.65
N TYR A 7 14.17 28.64 -41.36
CA TYR A 7 14.81 29.27 -40.19
C TYR A 7 13.89 29.27 -38.96
N LEU A 8 14.44 29.14 -37.75
CA LEU A 8 14.23 29.94 -36.52
C LEU A 8 14.74 29.11 -35.32
N SER A 9 15.95 29.30 -34.78
CA SER A 9 16.50 30.40 -33.97
C SER A 9 15.92 30.49 -32.53
N LEU A 10 16.81 30.18 -31.56
CA LEU A 10 16.93 30.66 -30.17
C LEU A 10 15.69 30.50 -29.24
N LEU A 11 15.79 30.10 -27.98
CA LEU A 11 16.69 30.63 -26.95
C LEU A 11 16.75 29.65 -25.76
N ALA A 12 17.90 29.64 -25.10
CA ALA A 12 18.25 28.86 -23.92
C ALA A 12 17.34 29.13 -22.70
N ALA A 13 17.17 28.11 -21.86
CA ALA A 13 17.32 28.25 -20.41
C ALA A 13 17.69 26.89 -19.81
N VAL A 14 18.97 26.77 -19.49
CA VAL A 14 19.56 25.79 -18.60
C VAL A 14 18.93 25.95 -17.21
N LEU A 15 18.47 24.86 -16.60
CA LEU A 15 18.64 24.65 -15.16
C LEU A 15 18.97 23.17 -14.93
N LEU A 16 20.28 22.95 -14.74
CA LEU A 16 20.85 21.76 -14.13
C LEU A 16 20.41 21.69 -12.67
N SER A 17 19.88 20.55 -12.25
CA SER A 17 20.34 19.93 -11.01
C SER A 17 20.29 18.41 -11.15
N SER A 18 21.49 17.86 -11.18
CA SER A 18 21.85 16.45 -11.22
C SER A 18 21.50 15.73 -9.92
N ILE A 19 20.93 14.52 -10.02
CA ILE A 19 21.32 13.44 -9.12
C ILE A 19 21.72 12.26 -10.00
N ALA A 20 22.99 11.87 -9.86
CA ALA A 20 23.63 10.81 -10.60
C ALA A 20 22.93 9.46 -10.36
N ALA A 21 22.63 8.76 -11.46
CA ALA A 21 22.40 7.33 -11.41
C ALA A 21 23.68 6.64 -10.93
N SER A 22 23.61 5.91 -9.82
CA SER A 22 24.66 4.98 -9.41
C SER A 22 24.04 3.58 -9.38
N THR A 23 24.15 2.87 -10.50
CA THR A 23 24.00 1.41 -10.50
C THR A 23 25.27 0.81 -9.93
N VAL A 24 25.17 0.13 -8.80
CA VAL A 24 26.16 -0.86 -8.37
C VAL A 24 25.40 -2.16 -8.16
N ALA A 25 25.49 -3.04 -9.15
CA ALA A 25 25.25 -4.45 -8.96
C ALA A 25 26.55 -5.06 -8.42
N ILE A 26 26.52 -5.57 -7.18
CA ILE A 26 27.52 -6.51 -6.69
C ILE A 26 26.75 -7.73 -6.21
N ALA A 27 27.03 -8.84 -6.89
CA ALA A 27 26.57 -10.17 -6.55
C ALA A 27 27.25 -10.63 -5.26
N GLU A 28 26.46 -11.12 -4.32
CA GLU A 28 26.96 -11.94 -3.21
C GLU A 28 25.98 -13.10 -2.97
N ALA A 29 25.77 -13.88 -4.03
CA ALA A 29 25.25 -15.23 -3.91
C ALA A 29 26.47 -16.15 -3.75
N GLU A 30 26.68 -16.67 -2.54
CA GLU A 30 27.26 -18.01 -2.24
C GLU A 30 27.80 -18.08 -0.79
N LYS A 31 26.95 -17.95 0.23
CA LYS A 31 27.19 -18.66 1.50
C LYS A 31 25.94 -18.78 2.38
N ASN A 32 24.97 -19.59 1.96
CA ASN A 32 24.04 -20.23 2.90
C ASN A 32 23.46 -21.49 2.27
N LYS A 33 24.28 -22.55 2.21
CA LYS A 33 23.75 -23.93 2.20
C LYS A 33 23.26 -24.23 3.61
N HIS A 34 21.98 -23.97 3.86
CA HIS A 34 21.23 -24.65 4.91
C HIS A 34 20.06 -25.38 4.25
N HIS A 35 20.08 -26.71 4.45
CA HIS A 35 19.01 -27.59 4.03
C HIS A 35 17.73 -27.25 4.80
N GLY A 36 16.74 -26.74 4.09
CA GLY A 36 15.36 -26.56 4.53
C GLY A 36 14.52 -26.32 3.28
N LYS A 37 13.49 -27.13 3.08
CA LYS A 37 12.50 -27.03 2.01
C LYS A 37 11.98 -25.57 1.92
N PRO A 38 11.78 -24.95 0.75
CA PRO A 38 11.30 -23.57 0.67
C PRO A 38 9.81 -23.53 1.06
N ASP A 39 9.53 -23.36 2.35
CA ASP A 39 8.17 -23.09 2.84
C ASP A 39 7.79 -21.64 2.53
N SER A 40 6.84 -21.46 1.60
CA SER A 40 6.07 -20.23 1.33
C SER A 40 6.87 -18.96 0.98
N ILE A 41 6.49 -18.30 -0.12
CA ILE A 41 7.08 -16.99 -0.46
C ILE A 41 6.59 -15.95 0.56
N VAL A 42 7.43 -15.67 1.56
CA VAL A 42 7.21 -14.60 2.53
C VAL A 42 7.46 -13.26 1.84
N ARG A 43 6.42 -12.41 1.71
CA ARG A 43 6.58 -11.06 1.14
C ARG A 43 6.88 -10.06 2.25
N LYS A 44 8.03 -9.40 2.18
CA LYS A 44 8.39 -8.31 3.09
C LYS A 44 8.11 -6.96 2.41
N ILE A 45 7.40 -6.07 3.12
CA ILE A 45 7.18 -4.67 2.73
C ILE A 45 7.97 -3.81 3.72
N VAL A 46 8.91 -2.99 3.23
CA VAL A 46 9.63 -1.99 4.02
C VAL A 46 9.73 -0.73 3.18
N GLU A 47 8.84 0.21 3.42
CA GLU A 47 8.68 1.39 2.56
C GLU A 47 8.37 2.62 3.41
N SER A 48 8.83 3.78 2.95
CA SER A 48 8.46 5.10 3.49
C SER A 48 8.09 6.00 2.33
N TYR A 49 6.94 6.66 2.41
CA TYR A 49 6.38 7.43 1.30
C TYR A 49 5.39 8.51 1.78
N GLY A 50 4.96 9.37 0.86
CA GLY A 50 3.91 10.35 1.07
C GLY A 50 2.96 10.42 -0.12
N GLU A 51 1.66 10.30 0.14
CA GLU A 51 0.62 10.20 -0.90
C GLU A 51 -0.65 10.96 -0.53
N THR A 52 -1.46 11.25 -1.54
CA THR A 52 -2.78 11.87 -1.41
C THR A 52 -3.84 10.77 -1.50
N SER A 53 -4.85 10.83 -0.63
CA SER A 53 -5.98 9.92 -0.68
C SER A 53 -6.76 10.02 -1.99
N ALA A 54 -7.48 8.94 -2.30
CA ALA A 54 -8.45 8.90 -3.39
C ALA A 54 -9.84 8.55 -2.87
N ALA A 55 -10.85 8.66 -3.74
CA ALA A 55 -12.18 8.13 -3.44
C ALA A 55 -12.09 6.65 -3.05
N HIS A 56 -12.75 6.28 -1.97
CA HIS A 56 -12.69 4.90 -1.47
C HIS A 56 -13.38 3.95 -2.45
N ASP A 57 -12.72 2.84 -2.75
CA ASP A 57 -13.12 1.86 -3.75
C ASP A 57 -14.10 0.81 -3.21
N ALA A 58 -14.45 0.85 -1.92
CA ALA A 58 -15.49 -0.01 -1.39
C ALA A 58 -16.89 0.41 -1.87
N GLU A 59 -17.72 -0.58 -2.20
CA GLU A 59 -19.12 -0.38 -2.58
C GLU A 59 -19.85 0.48 -1.51
N GLY A 60 -20.57 1.50 -1.98
CA GLY A 60 -21.29 2.45 -1.11
C GLY A 60 -20.42 3.50 -0.41
N HIS A 61 -19.09 3.50 -0.61
CA HIS A 61 -18.17 4.42 0.08
C HIS A 61 -17.47 5.41 -0.86
N ALA A 62 -17.90 5.54 -2.12
CA ALA A 62 -17.25 6.41 -3.10
C ALA A 62 -17.21 7.91 -2.72
N SER A 63 -18.06 8.36 -1.79
CA SER A 63 -18.03 9.72 -1.24
C SER A 63 -16.99 9.92 -0.13
N HIS A 64 -16.36 8.84 0.33
CA HIS A 64 -15.31 8.86 1.35
C HIS A 64 -13.93 8.90 0.71
N GLN A 65 -12.92 9.23 1.50
CA GLN A 65 -11.51 9.19 1.09
C GLN A 65 -10.78 8.03 1.76
N ALA A 66 -9.85 7.42 1.02
CA ALA A 66 -9.00 6.34 1.52
C ALA A 66 -7.60 6.38 0.92
N MET A 67 -6.65 5.83 1.68
CA MET A 67 -5.29 5.58 1.24
C MET A 67 -4.81 4.25 1.82
N TYR A 68 -4.49 3.29 0.96
CA TYR A 68 -4.01 1.97 1.40
C TYR A 68 -2.54 2.06 1.79
N PHE A 69 -2.18 1.59 2.98
CA PHE A 69 -0.78 1.33 3.29
C PHE A 69 -0.32 -0.02 2.77
N VAL A 70 -1.23 -1.00 2.86
CA VAL A 70 -1.09 -2.30 2.22
C VAL A 70 -2.44 -2.61 1.58
N HIS A 71 -2.45 -2.75 0.26
CA HIS A 71 -3.65 -3.15 -0.47
C HIS A 71 -4.08 -4.56 -0.05
N PRO A 72 -5.39 -4.79 0.10
CA PRO A 72 -5.90 -6.11 0.42
C PRO A 72 -5.66 -7.08 -0.73
N VAL A 73 -5.08 -8.24 -0.43
CA VAL A 73 -4.85 -9.32 -1.41
C VAL A 73 -5.52 -10.60 -0.92
N ALA A 74 -6.25 -11.24 -1.83
CA ALA A 74 -6.93 -12.51 -1.63
C ALA A 74 -6.03 -13.58 -0.97
N GLY A 75 -6.48 -14.15 0.15
CA GLY A 75 -5.79 -15.26 0.82
C GLY A 75 -4.37 -14.92 1.34
N LYS A 76 -4.08 -13.63 1.51
CA LYS A 76 -2.85 -13.13 2.14
C LYS A 76 -3.23 -12.51 3.48
N VAL A 77 -2.37 -12.74 4.47
CA VAL A 77 -2.38 -12.03 5.74
C VAL A 77 -1.01 -11.44 5.95
N TYR A 78 -1.00 -10.19 6.38
CA TYR A 78 0.19 -9.45 6.76
C TYR A 78 0.18 -9.25 8.27
N ASP A 79 1.34 -9.44 8.89
CA ASP A 79 1.66 -9.00 10.25
C ASP A 79 2.68 -7.88 10.14
N GLY A 80 2.38 -6.71 10.72
CA GLY A 80 3.26 -5.57 10.57
C GLY A 80 2.94 -4.38 11.44
N LYS A 81 3.69 -3.32 11.19
CA LYS A 81 3.61 -2.03 11.87
C LYS A 81 3.54 -0.90 10.86
N VAL A 82 2.64 0.06 11.11
CA VAL A 82 2.55 1.32 10.36
C VAL A 82 2.77 2.49 11.30
N THR A 83 3.64 3.42 10.90
CA THR A 83 3.78 4.74 11.51
C THR A 83 3.34 5.78 10.47
N PHE A 84 2.47 6.71 10.84
CA PHE A 84 1.91 7.68 9.90
C PHE A 84 1.74 9.08 10.50
N SER A 85 1.62 10.07 9.61
CA SER A 85 1.13 11.42 9.89
C SER A 85 0.28 11.91 8.72
N ALA A 86 -0.93 12.38 9.00
CA ALA A 86 -1.95 12.82 8.05
C ALA A 86 -2.27 14.30 8.22
N SER A 87 -2.61 14.98 7.12
CA SER A 87 -2.99 16.39 7.10
C SER A 87 -4.36 16.68 7.72
N LYS A 88 -5.18 15.64 7.90
CA LYS A 88 -6.54 15.68 8.47
C LYS A 88 -6.73 14.45 9.36
N PRO A 89 -7.68 14.47 10.31
CA PRO A 89 -8.02 13.29 11.08
C PRO A 89 -8.52 12.15 10.18
N VAL A 90 -8.02 10.95 10.44
CA VAL A 90 -8.37 9.72 9.72
C VAL A 90 -8.62 8.57 10.70
N ASP A 91 -9.44 7.63 10.28
CA ASP A 91 -9.58 6.32 10.91
C ASP A 91 -8.56 5.37 10.27
N ILE A 92 -7.90 4.54 11.07
CA ILE A 92 -7.00 3.48 10.58
C ILE A 92 -7.77 2.17 10.62
N LEU A 93 -8.02 1.62 9.44
CA LEU A 93 -8.81 0.42 9.25
C LEU A 93 -7.91 -0.75 8.86
N VAL A 94 -8.20 -1.93 9.39
CA VAL A 94 -7.66 -3.20 8.91
C VAL A 94 -8.76 -3.98 8.24
N TYR A 95 -8.41 -4.59 7.10
CA TYR A 95 -9.26 -5.52 6.39
C TYR A 95 -8.84 -6.96 6.66
N HIS A 96 -9.84 -7.81 6.93
CA HIS A 96 -9.69 -9.25 6.99
C HIS A 96 -10.49 -9.87 5.85
N ASP A 97 -9.85 -10.70 5.01
CA ASP A 97 -10.54 -11.36 3.90
C ASP A 97 -11.55 -12.37 4.44
N VAL A 98 -12.82 -12.13 4.16
CA VAL A 98 -13.96 -12.99 4.54
C VAL A 98 -14.75 -13.39 3.28
N THR A 99 -14.10 -13.37 2.12
CA THR A 99 -14.71 -13.76 0.85
C THR A 99 -15.18 -15.21 0.91
N GLY A 100 -16.49 -15.41 0.76
CA GLY A 100 -17.11 -16.74 0.82
C GLY A 100 -17.42 -17.25 2.24
N ALA A 101 -17.14 -16.46 3.28
CA ALA A 101 -17.52 -16.78 4.65
C ALA A 101 -18.90 -16.21 5.01
N ASP A 102 -19.51 -16.70 6.10
CA ASP A 102 -20.66 -16.05 6.72
C ASP A 102 -20.22 -14.74 7.38
N THR A 103 -20.82 -13.63 6.96
CA THR A 103 -20.48 -12.28 7.43
C THR A 103 -21.54 -11.71 8.36
N THR A 104 -22.48 -12.53 8.85
CA THR A 104 -23.56 -12.08 9.72
C THR A 104 -23.00 -11.41 10.98
N GLY A 105 -23.39 -10.16 11.22
CA GLY A 105 -22.95 -9.37 12.38
C GLY A 105 -21.61 -8.65 12.21
N LEU A 106 -20.92 -8.80 11.07
CA LEU A 106 -19.67 -8.09 10.78
C LEU A 106 -19.93 -6.80 9.99
N THR A 107 -19.13 -5.77 10.24
CA THR A 107 -19.03 -4.64 9.31
C THR A 107 -18.17 -5.06 8.14
N VAL A 108 -18.72 -5.03 6.93
CA VAL A 108 -18.05 -5.52 5.72
C VAL A 108 -17.96 -4.43 4.66
N HIS A 109 -16.76 -4.25 4.13
CA HIS A 109 -16.52 -3.48 2.90
C HIS A 109 -16.34 -4.46 1.74
N ARG A 110 -16.96 -4.14 0.60
CA ARG A 110 -16.82 -4.91 -0.64
C ARG A 110 -15.93 -4.15 -1.59
N VAL A 111 -14.77 -4.71 -1.94
CA VAL A 111 -13.78 -4.09 -2.83
C VAL A 111 -13.45 -5.09 -3.93
N ASP A 112 -13.67 -4.70 -5.19
CA ASP A 112 -13.43 -5.53 -6.37
C ASP A 112 -14.07 -6.94 -6.27
N GLY A 113 -15.34 -6.99 -5.86
CA GLY A 113 -16.09 -8.25 -5.71
C GLY A 113 -15.68 -9.12 -4.51
N ARG A 114 -14.72 -8.68 -3.68
CA ARG A 114 -14.27 -9.39 -2.48
C ARG A 114 -14.84 -8.77 -1.21
N SER A 115 -15.08 -9.59 -0.19
CA SER A 115 -15.63 -9.15 1.09
C SER A 115 -14.54 -9.05 2.14
N TYR A 116 -14.45 -7.88 2.79
CA TYR A 116 -13.49 -7.63 3.86
C TYR A 116 -14.19 -7.19 5.14
N ALA A 117 -13.99 -7.94 6.23
CA ALA A 117 -14.41 -7.48 7.54
C ALA A 117 -13.48 -6.37 8.02
N VAL A 118 -14.06 -5.34 8.63
CA VAL A 118 -13.37 -4.10 8.99
C VAL A 118 -13.14 -4.02 10.50
N THR A 119 -11.90 -3.77 10.89
CA THR A 119 -11.53 -3.42 12.27
C THR A 119 -10.97 -2.00 12.29
N VAL A 120 -11.49 -1.13 13.15
CA VAL A 120 -10.93 0.21 13.38
C VAL A 120 -9.86 0.10 14.47
N LEU A 121 -8.60 0.34 14.12
CA LEU A 121 -7.48 0.30 15.07
C LEU A 121 -7.21 1.65 15.74
N MET A 122 -7.42 2.73 15.00
CA MET A 122 -7.34 4.10 15.51
C MET A 122 -8.47 4.92 14.89
N LYS A 123 -9.03 5.84 15.67
CA LYS A 123 -10.14 6.69 15.25
C LYS A 123 -9.75 8.16 15.36
N ASP A 124 -10.12 8.96 14.37
CA ASP A 124 -9.97 10.43 14.38
C ASP A 124 -8.52 10.89 14.69
N ALA A 125 -7.53 10.20 14.12
CA ALA A 125 -6.12 10.41 14.40
C ALA A 125 -5.41 11.17 13.26
N THR A 126 -4.52 12.11 13.61
CA THR A 126 -3.65 12.80 12.64
C THR A 126 -2.24 12.21 12.58
N SER A 127 -1.88 11.34 13.53
CA SER A 127 -0.63 10.58 13.52
C SER A 127 -0.72 9.39 14.47
N GLY A 128 0.15 8.41 14.27
CA GLY A 128 0.18 7.24 15.14
C GLY A 128 1.23 6.23 14.73
N THR A 129 1.43 5.25 15.60
CA THR A 129 2.13 4.00 15.30
C THR A 129 1.27 2.85 15.78
N ILE A 130 1.00 1.89 14.92
CA ILE A 130 0.07 0.80 15.20
C ILE A 130 0.60 -0.52 14.63
N ASP A 131 0.47 -1.59 15.41
CA ASP A 131 0.66 -2.96 14.96
C ASP A 131 -0.65 -3.51 14.40
N PHE A 132 -0.57 -4.32 13.34
CA PHE A 132 -1.74 -4.89 12.69
C PHE A 132 -1.51 -6.31 12.22
N VAL A 133 -2.59 -7.07 12.17
CA VAL A 133 -2.66 -8.37 11.47
C VAL A 133 -3.90 -8.37 10.59
N GLY A 134 -3.74 -8.54 9.27
CA GLY A 134 -4.87 -8.55 8.34
C GLY A 134 -4.47 -8.65 6.87
N ALA A 135 -5.45 -8.76 6.00
CA ALA A 135 -5.25 -8.82 4.54
C ALA A 135 -4.81 -7.48 3.94
N GLY A 136 -5.16 -6.36 4.58
CA GLY A 136 -4.73 -5.02 4.21
C GLY A 136 -4.96 -4.02 5.33
N ILE A 137 -4.35 -2.84 5.21
CA ILE A 137 -4.52 -1.73 6.15
C ILE A 137 -4.57 -0.40 5.38
N LEU A 138 -5.45 0.49 5.79
CA LEU A 138 -5.69 1.78 5.13
C LEU A 138 -6.01 2.89 6.12
N ALA A 139 -5.71 4.12 5.73
CA ALA A 139 -6.32 5.31 6.30
C ALA A 139 -7.65 5.58 5.58
N HIS A 140 -8.68 5.94 6.33
CA HIS A 140 -10.02 6.24 5.86
C HIS A 140 -10.52 7.56 6.46
N SER A 141 -11.23 8.35 5.66
CA SER A 141 -12.00 9.48 6.15
C SER A 141 -13.40 9.44 5.55
N PRO A 142 -14.48 9.59 6.34
CA PRO A 142 -15.83 9.68 5.80
C PRO A 142 -16.07 11.02 5.06
N ALA A 143 -15.15 11.98 5.19
CA ALA A 143 -15.21 13.24 4.49
C ALA A 143 -14.88 13.08 2.99
N ALA A 144 -15.45 13.93 2.14
CA ALA A 144 -15.22 13.90 0.70
C ALA A 144 -13.89 14.55 0.30
N GLU A 145 -13.36 15.43 1.15
CA GLU A 145 -12.16 16.19 0.86
C GLU A 145 -10.90 15.35 1.08
N ALA A 146 -10.07 15.23 0.05
CA ALA A 146 -8.80 14.51 0.12
C ALA A 146 -7.90 14.95 1.27
N PHE A 147 -7.12 14.01 1.79
CA PHE A 147 -6.06 14.22 2.77
C PHE A 147 -4.72 13.73 2.20
N THR A 148 -3.61 14.28 2.69
CA THR A 148 -2.27 13.77 2.40
C THR A 148 -1.75 13.03 3.61
N ILE A 149 -1.00 11.95 3.40
CA ILE A 149 -0.43 11.13 4.46
C ILE A 149 1.01 10.77 4.14
N GLY A 150 1.89 10.94 5.12
CA GLY A 150 3.23 10.35 5.13
C GLY A 150 3.24 9.11 6.00
N ALA A 151 3.82 8.01 5.51
CA ALA A 151 3.82 6.73 6.21
C ALA A 151 5.15 6.00 6.12
N SER A 152 5.40 5.14 7.10
CA SER A 152 6.42 4.09 7.07
C SER A 152 5.76 2.77 7.43
N VAL A 153 5.96 1.76 6.59
CA VAL A 153 5.33 0.44 6.69
C VAL A 153 6.41 -0.61 6.78
N ASN A 154 6.32 -1.48 7.79
CA ASN A 154 7.11 -2.70 7.88
C ASN A 154 6.16 -3.88 8.11
N ALA A 155 5.97 -4.73 7.10
CA ALA A 155 5.01 -5.84 7.18
C ALA A 155 5.55 -7.11 6.51
N MET A 156 5.15 -8.25 7.05
CA MET A 156 5.49 -9.59 6.58
C MET A 156 4.21 -10.31 6.20
N GLY A 157 4.09 -10.68 4.93
CA GLY A 157 2.96 -11.46 4.42
C GLY A 157 3.25 -12.95 4.43
N TRP A 158 2.27 -13.75 4.88
CA TRP A 158 2.27 -15.21 4.75
C TRP A 158 1.11 -15.70 3.87
N ASN A 159 1.21 -16.95 3.39
CA ASN A 159 0.14 -17.62 2.64
C ASN A 159 -0.67 -18.49 3.59
N ASP A 160 -1.96 -18.21 3.76
CA ASP A 160 -2.85 -19.05 4.59
C ASP A 160 -3.08 -20.45 3.97
N GLN A 161 -2.75 -20.66 2.70
CA GLN A 161 -2.92 -21.95 2.03
C GLN A 161 -1.90 -23.03 2.46
N ALA A 162 -0.87 -22.70 3.25
CA ALA A 162 0.10 -23.69 3.70
C ALA A 162 -0.39 -24.56 4.89
N HIS A 163 -1.51 -24.21 5.52
CA HIS A 163 -1.94 -24.81 6.79
C HIS A 163 -3.32 -25.49 6.79
N LEU A 164 -4.00 -25.59 5.64
CA LEU A 164 -5.30 -26.26 5.52
C LEU A 164 -5.23 -27.71 5.01
N THR A 165 -4.03 -28.30 4.94
CA THR A 165 -3.86 -29.74 4.68
C THR A 165 -2.91 -30.33 5.71
N GLN A 166 -3.46 -30.76 6.86
CA GLN A 166 -2.94 -31.86 7.66
C GLN A 166 -4.10 -32.74 8.11
#